data_AF-A0A9J9UBX1-F1
#
_entry.id   AF-A0A9J9UBX1-F1
#
_cell.length_a   1.000
_cell.length_b   1.000
_cell.length_c   1.000
_cell.angle_alpha   90.00
_cell.angle_beta   90.00
_cell.angle_gamma   90.00
#
_symmetry.space_group_name_H-M   'P 1'
#
loop_
_entity.id
_entity.type
_entity.pdbx_description
1 polymer ?
#
loop_
_entity_poly.entity_id
_entity_poly.type
_entity_poly.pdbx_seq_one_letter_code
_entity_poly.pdbx_strand_id
1 'polypeptide(L)' 'MQLLKQLFTTEVGLFSAIGIGFMLCMGGFFVWLFTRNDAPPAQQKR' A
#
# COMPACT_ATOMS: atom_id res chain seq x y z
N MET A 1 19.13 14.20 11.03
CA MET A 1 17.86 13.47 10.81
C MET A 1 17.38 12.73 12.06
N GLN A 2 17.45 13.33 13.25
CA GLN A 2 16.94 12.73 14.51
C GLN A 2 15.50 13.15 14.78
N LEU A 3 15.11 14.37 14.39
CA LEU A 3 13.74 14.87 14.53
C LEU A 3 12.71 14.03 13.76
N LEU A 4 13.01 13.62 12.53
CA LEU A 4 12.17 12.71 11.75
C LEU A 4 12.03 11.36 12.47
N LYS A 5 13.11 10.79 13.00
CA LYS A 5 13.05 9.52 13.74
C LYS A 5 12.25 9.63 15.04
N GLN A 6 12.32 10.75 15.77
CA GLN A 6 11.48 11.00 16.94
C GLN A 6 10.01 11.18 16.55
N LEU A 7 9.73 11.87 15.45
CA LEU A 7 8.36 12.07 14.97
C LEU A 7 7.74 10.75 14.47
N PHE A 8 8.54 9.88 13.85
CA PHE A 8 8.15 8.52 13.48
C PHE A 8 8.03 7.55 14.68
N THR A 9 8.78 7.76 15.77
CA THR A 9 8.66 6.97 17.01
C THR A 9 7.50 7.42 17.90
N THR A 10 6.95 8.61 17.64
CA THR A 10 5.75 9.13 18.31
C THR A 10 4.52 8.43 17.72
N GLU A 11 3.48 8.23 18.52
CA GLU A 11 2.22 7.56 18.13
C GLU A 11 1.65 8.06 16.80
N VAL A 12 1.82 9.36 16.52
CA VAL A 12 1.39 10.04 15.28
C VAL A 12 2.14 9.54 14.05
N GLY A 13 3.44 9.30 14.16
CA GLY A 13 4.26 8.79 13.05
C GLY A 13 4.04 7.30 12.78
N LEU A 14 3.78 6.52 13.82
CA LEU A 14 3.35 5.13 13.69
C LEU A 14 1.98 5.05 13.01
N PHE A 15 1.02 5.90 13.41
CA PHE A 15 -0.29 5.99 12.77
C PHE A 15 -0.18 6.39 11.29
N SER A 16 0.70 7.33 10.96
CA SER A 16 0.96 7.74 9.58
C SER A 16 1.55 6.61 8.74
N ALA A 17 2.55 5.89 9.26
CA ALA A 17 3.17 4.77 8.56
C ALA A 17 2.17 3.61 8.33
N ILE A 18 1.34 3.30 9.34
CA ILE A 18 0.28 2.30 9.22
C ILE A 18 -0.78 2.77 8.21
N GLY A 19 -1.19 4.04 8.26
CA GLY A 19 -2.17 4.60 7.33
C GLY A 19 -1.70 4.57 5.87
N ILE A 20 -0.44 4.90 5.61
CA ILE A 20 0.18 4.79 4.28
C ILE A 20 0.24 3.33 3.83
N GLY A 21 0.67 2.43 4.72
CA GLY A 21 0.68 0.99 4.45
C GLY A 21 -0.72 0.45 4.10
N PHE A 22 -1.75 0.92 4.82
CA PHE A 22 -3.13 0.52 4.59
C PHE A 22 -3.69 1.09 3.28
N MET A 23 -3.40 2.36 2.95
CA MET A 23 -3.78 2.95 1.66
C MET A 23 -3.12 2.24 0.48
N LEU A 24 -1.84 1.88 0.59
CA LEU A 24 -1.13 1.12 -0.45
C LEU A 24 -1.69 -0.31 -0.57
N CYS A 25 -2.02 -0.96 0.55
CA CYS A 25 -2.62 -2.28 0.57
C CYS A 25 -4.03 -2.27 -0.03
N MET A 26 -4.87 -1.28 0.31
CA MET A 26 -6.17 -1.08 -0.33
C MET A 26 -6.03 -0.83 -1.83
N GLY A 27 -5.13 0.07 -2.25
CA GLY A 27 -4.90 0.34 -3.67
C GLY A 27 -4.49 -0.91 -4.44
N GLY A 28 -3.53 -1.68 -3.91
CA GLY A 28 -3.11 -2.95 -4.49
C GLY A 28 -4.21 -4.01 -4.50
N PHE A 29 -5.01 -4.10 -3.43
CA PHE A 29 -6.17 -4.99 -3.35
C PHE A 29 -7.23 -4.65 -4.40
N PHE A 30 -7.50 -3.36 -4.60
CA PHE A 30 -8.41 -2.91 -5.65
C PHE A 30 -7.89 -3.24 -7.05
N VAL A 31 -6.62 -2.95 -7.34
CA VAL A 31 -6.00 -3.34 -8.62
C VAL A 31 -6.06 -4.84 -8.83
N TRP A 32 -5.79 -5.64 -7.80
CA TRP A 32 -5.86 -7.10 -7.86
C TRP A 32 -7.29 -7.59 -8.07
N LEU A 33 -8.27 -7.02 -7.36
CA LEU A 33 -9.68 -7.38 -7.48
C LEU A 33 -10.22 -7.05 -8.87
N PHE A 34 -9.92 -5.86 -9.40
CA PHE A 34 -10.31 -5.45 -10.76
C PHE A 34 -9.58 -6.30 -11.82
N THR A 35 -8.27 -6.54 -11.66
CA THR A 35 -7.54 -7.44 -12.57
C THR A 35 -8.08 -8.87 -12.55
N ARG A 36 -8.65 -9.35 -11.44
CA ARG A 36 -9.29 -10.68 -11.39
C ARG A 36 -10.68 -10.74 -12.01
N ASN A 37 -11.43 -9.63 -12.03
CA ASN A 37 -12.77 -9.58 -12.64
C ASN A 37 -12.72 -9.18 -14.12
N ASP A 38 -11.74 -8.37 -14.53
CA ASP A 38 -11.58 -7.87 -15.90
C ASP A 38 -10.55 -8.64 -16.74
N ALA A 39 -9.88 -9.66 -16.21
CA ALA A 39 -9.00 -10.51 -17.01
C ALA A 39 -9.73 -11.74 -17.58
N PRO A 40 -10.11 -11.77 -18.88
CA PRO A 40 -9.76 -12.95 -19.67
C PRO A 40 -8.23 -13.08 -19.60
N PRO A 41 -7.67 -14.31 -19.57
CA PRO A 41 -6.29 -14.55 -19.17
C PRO A 41 -5.38 -13.62 -19.95
N ALA A 42 -4.78 -12.65 -19.27
CA ALA A 42 -3.77 -11.81 -19.87
C ALA A 42 -2.64 -12.77 -20.24
N GLN A 43 -2.56 -13.05 -21.54
CA GLN A 43 -1.52 -13.85 -22.14
C GLN A 43 -0.19 -13.44 -21.52
N GLN A 44 0.33 -14.35 -20.69
CA GLN A 44 1.72 -14.48 -20.33
C GLN A 44 2.52 -14.43 -21.64
N LYS A 45 2.91 -13.24 -22.06
CA LYS A 45 3.75 -13.03 -23.24
C LYS A 45 5.18 -12.75 -22.79
N ARG A 46 5.81 -13.77 -22.22
CA ARG A 46 7.09 -14.36 -22.64
C ARG A 46 7.62 -15.32 -21.59
#